data_AF-A0AAN6PZC0-F1
#
_entry.id   AF-A0AAN6PZC0-F1
#
_cell.length_a   1.000
_cell.length_b   1.000
_cell.length_c   1.000
_cell.angle_alpha   90.00
_cell.angle_beta   90.00
_cell.angle_gamma   90.00
#
_symmetry.space_group_name_H-M   'P 1'
#
loop_
_entity.id
_entity.type
_entity.pdbx_description
1 polymer ?
#
loop_
_entity_poly.entity_id
_entity_poly.type
_entity_poly.pdbx_seq_one_letter_code
_entity_poly.pdbx_strand_id
1 'polypeptide(L)'
;MFCEMEPPIEVSVARTSPCRWVLGSWMMCEKADNAESKPADAIADWQDGDGTFYLRKSSSTDELSGGDVEADRVHTGGSSSAVHAWCEGLELEANTMRFVGEKAPRVPIPELVHTWIDHDLNRTFHITKRVDGQTLERAWPQLSPPRRVQIAHDIARFCVALAVNTSSRLETVTGYGVHEPRLMEGAPQAHPTWKPRRLGPLSQEAMRAYITKISTEPAPDIEAQFHFYHADLGPTNIIVSEDGDRVTGIIDWESAAYYPRFWVATKPVTAGAFYLECETEDPKLWEQLLG
;
A
#
# COMPACT_ATOMS: atom_id res chain seq x y z
N MET A 1 1.39 25.06 -7.80
CA MET A 1 0.96 25.68 -6.53
C MET A 1 0.60 24.51 -5.63
N PHE A 2 1.18 24.41 -4.42
CA PHE A 2 0.75 23.37 -3.48
C PHE A 2 -0.72 23.64 -3.15
N CYS A 3 -1.57 22.67 -3.41
CA CYS A 3 -2.99 22.70 -3.07
C CYS A 3 -3.15 21.65 -2.00
N GLU A 4 -3.57 22.06 -0.81
CA GLU A 4 -3.85 21.12 0.29
C GLU A 4 -5.09 20.29 -0.06
N MET A 5 -5.12 19.05 0.46
CA MET A 5 -6.34 18.25 0.39
C MET A 5 -7.35 18.86 1.36
N GLU A 6 -8.58 19.06 0.92
CA GLU A 6 -9.65 19.59 1.77
C GLU A 6 -10.78 18.57 1.90
N PRO A 7 -11.03 18.04 3.12
CA PRO A 7 -10.21 18.22 4.32
C PRO A 7 -8.85 17.48 4.22
N PRO A 8 -7.88 17.73 5.12
CA PRO A 8 -6.60 17.01 5.13
C PRO A 8 -6.78 15.50 5.31
N ILE A 9 -5.85 14.69 4.80
CA ILE A 9 -6.00 13.21 4.87
C ILE A 9 -5.91 12.71 6.30
N GLU A 10 -5.24 13.44 7.18
CA GLU A 10 -5.04 13.14 8.59
C GLU A 10 -6.36 13.14 9.38
N VAL A 11 -7.38 13.86 8.91
CA VAL A 11 -8.70 13.86 9.56
C VAL A 11 -9.62 12.76 9.05
N SER A 12 -9.11 11.84 8.21
CA SER A 12 -9.88 10.67 7.75
C SER A 12 -10.27 9.73 8.87
N VAL A 13 -9.47 9.70 9.94
CA VAL A 13 -9.67 8.83 11.08
C VAL A 13 -9.61 9.70 12.32
N ALA A 14 -10.69 9.74 13.08
CA ALA A 14 -10.78 10.55 14.29
C ALA A 14 -11.25 9.69 15.45
N ARG A 15 -10.46 9.61 16.51
CA ARG A 15 -10.84 8.89 17.74
C ARG A 15 -11.81 9.77 18.54
N THR A 16 -13.07 9.35 18.66
CA THR A 16 -14.11 10.09 19.42
C THR A 16 -14.19 9.68 20.89
N SER A 17 -13.74 8.47 21.22
CA SER A 17 -13.57 7.99 22.60
C SER A 17 -12.47 6.92 22.65
N PRO A 18 -12.02 6.46 23.84
CA PRO A 18 -11.00 5.40 23.94
C PRO A 18 -11.32 4.10 23.20
N CYS A 19 -12.60 3.85 22.90
CA CYS A 19 -13.07 2.65 22.23
C CYS A 19 -13.83 2.96 20.93
N ARG A 20 -13.78 4.19 20.39
CA ARG A 20 -14.52 4.57 19.17
C ARG A 20 -13.73 5.48 18.25
N TRP A 21 -13.82 5.19 16.96
CA TRP A 21 -13.20 5.95 15.88
C TRP A 21 -14.18 6.18 14.74
N VAL A 22 -14.27 7.41 14.26
CA VAL A 22 -14.93 7.75 13.01
C VAL A 22 -13.94 7.53 11.86
N LEU A 23 -14.39 6.84 10.82
CA LEU A 23 -13.62 6.55 9.61
C LEU A 23 -14.34 7.19 8.41
N GLY A 24 -13.76 8.26 7.88
CA GLY A 24 -14.36 9.05 6.80
C GLY A 24 -15.66 9.72 7.23
N SER A 25 -16.59 9.82 6.29
CA SER A 25 -17.84 10.59 6.43
C SER A 25 -18.94 9.80 7.13
N TRP A 26 -18.93 8.47 7.04
CA TRP A 26 -20.09 7.66 7.42
C TRP A 26 -19.77 6.29 8.03
N MET A 27 -18.50 6.00 8.35
CA MET A 27 -18.12 4.74 9.02
C MET A 27 -17.67 4.97 10.45
N MET A 28 -17.94 4.00 11.31
CA MET A 28 -17.55 3.98 12.71
C MET A 28 -16.90 2.63 13.05
N CYS A 29 -15.77 2.68 13.73
CA CYS A 29 -15.11 1.53 14.31
C CYS A 29 -15.23 1.61 15.84
N GLU A 30 -15.60 0.49 16.48
CA GLU A 30 -15.77 0.41 17.92
C GLU A 30 -15.00 -0.79 18.47
N LYS A 31 -14.17 -0.57 19.50
CA LYS A 31 -13.58 -1.65 20.30
C LYS A 31 -14.59 -2.03 21.37
N ALA A 32 -14.96 -3.31 21.45
CA ALA A 32 -15.79 -3.78 22.54
C ALA A 32 -14.95 -4.23 23.73
N ASP A 33 -15.47 -3.94 24.92
CA ASP A 33 -14.91 -4.42 26.18
C ASP A 33 -15.14 -5.94 26.35
N ASN A 34 -16.22 -6.49 25.74
CA ASN A 34 -16.62 -7.89 25.86
C ASN A 34 -17.13 -8.43 24.49
N ALA A 35 -16.74 -9.65 24.09
CA ALA A 35 -17.12 -10.23 22.79
C ALA A 35 -18.64 -10.49 22.61
N GLU A 36 -19.41 -10.51 23.70
CA GLU A 36 -20.88 -10.73 23.68
C GLU A 36 -21.69 -9.48 23.29
N SER A 37 -21.06 -8.31 23.15
CA SER A 37 -21.72 -7.04 22.83
C SER A 37 -21.60 -6.63 21.36
N LYS A 38 -21.67 -7.59 20.42
CA LYS A 38 -21.64 -7.30 18.98
C LYS A 38 -22.82 -6.40 18.58
N PRO A 39 -22.59 -5.21 17.99
CA PRO A 39 -23.67 -4.38 17.47
C PRO A 39 -24.46 -5.13 16.38
N ALA A 40 -25.79 -5.01 16.42
CA ALA A 40 -26.67 -5.70 15.47
C ALA A 40 -26.49 -5.23 14.02
N ASP A 41 -25.95 -4.02 13.84
CA ASP A 41 -25.68 -3.36 12.56
C ASP A 41 -24.20 -3.45 12.14
N ALA A 42 -23.40 -4.29 12.81
CA ALA A 42 -22.00 -4.52 12.46
C ALA A 42 -21.88 -5.12 11.04
N ILE A 43 -21.11 -4.43 10.20
CA ILE A 43 -20.78 -4.81 8.82
C ILE A 43 -19.61 -5.79 8.79
N ALA A 44 -18.64 -5.59 9.67
CA ALA A 44 -17.49 -6.47 9.84
C ALA A 44 -17.06 -6.49 11.31
N ASP A 45 -16.39 -7.57 11.68
CA ASP A 45 -15.76 -7.72 12.99
C ASP A 45 -14.43 -8.46 12.86
N TRP A 46 -13.48 -8.12 13.73
CA TRP A 46 -12.19 -8.79 13.79
C TRP A 46 -11.61 -8.71 15.19
N GLN A 47 -10.69 -9.63 15.47
CA GLN A 47 -9.89 -9.60 16.68
C GLN A 47 -8.55 -8.93 16.39
N ASP A 48 -8.12 -8.07 17.30
CA ASP A 48 -6.79 -7.46 17.28
C ASP A 48 -6.27 -7.31 18.72
N GLY A 49 -5.21 -8.05 19.03
CA GLY A 49 -4.69 -8.18 20.40
C GLY A 49 -5.71 -8.79 21.35
N ASP A 50 -6.00 -8.08 22.44
CA ASP A 50 -7.02 -8.45 23.42
C ASP A 50 -8.43 -7.92 23.08
N GLY A 51 -8.55 -7.17 21.99
CA GLY A 51 -9.76 -6.47 21.59
C GLY A 51 -10.57 -7.20 20.53
N THR A 52 -11.89 -7.06 20.60
CA THR A 52 -12.78 -7.30 19.44
C THR A 52 -13.23 -5.95 18.90
N PHE A 53 -13.06 -5.75 17.60
CA PHE A 53 -13.42 -4.53 16.90
C PHE A 53 -14.61 -4.77 15.98
N TYR A 54 -15.49 -3.78 15.90
CA TYR A 54 -16.69 -3.80 15.07
C TYR A 54 -16.70 -2.59 14.15
N LEU A 55 -16.98 -2.81 12.87
CA LEU A 55 -17.19 -1.77 11.89
C LEU A 55 -18.68 -1.64 11.57
N ARG A 56 -19.24 -0.44 11.63
CA ARG A 56 -20.63 -0.15 11.26
C ARG A 56 -20.75 1.21 10.57
N LYS A 57 -21.92 1.50 10.01
CA LYS A 57 -22.24 2.86 9.54
C LYS A 57 -22.52 3.78 10.73
N SER A 58 -22.12 5.04 10.62
CA SER A 58 -22.51 6.05 11.58
C SER A 58 -24.00 6.36 11.47
N SER A 59 -24.58 6.76 12.60
CA SER A 59 -25.98 7.11 12.78
C SER A 59 -26.10 8.57 13.20
N SER A 60 -27.28 9.18 12.99
CA SER A 60 -27.53 10.58 13.38
C SER A 60 -27.44 10.83 14.89
N THR A 61 -27.41 9.77 15.70
CA THR A 61 -27.28 9.81 17.16
C THR A 61 -25.84 9.71 17.64
N ASP A 62 -24.89 9.43 16.76
CA ASP A 62 -23.47 9.36 17.15
C ASP A 62 -22.93 10.77 17.40
N GLU A 63 -22.45 11.05 18.61
CA GLU A 63 -21.75 12.30 18.93
C GLU A 63 -20.40 12.32 18.21
N LEU A 64 -20.28 13.18 17.19
CA LEU A 64 -19.05 13.37 16.41
C LEU A 64 -18.10 14.41 17.05
N SER A 65 -18.49 15.03 18.17
CA SER A 65 -17.75 16.14 18.79
C SER A 65 -16.82 15.66 19.91
N GLY A 66 -15.55 16.04 19.85
CA GLY A 66 -14.59 15.90 20.95
C GLY A 66 -13.40 14.98 20.70
N GLY A 67 -13.19 14.53 19.46
CA GLY A 67 -12.08 13.64 19.14
C GLY A 67 -10.72 14.33 19.15
N ASP A 68 -9.72 13.65 19.70
CA ASP A 68 -8.32 14.03 19.59
C ASP A 68 -7.81 13.60 18.21
N VAL A 69 -7.48 14.59 17.36
CA VAL A 69 -6.98 14.38 16.00
C VAL A 69 -5.49 13.98 16.01
N GLU A 70 -4.81 14.06 17.16
CA GLU A 70 -3.38 13.75 17.28
C GLU A 70 -3.09 12.35 17.85
N ALA A 71 -3.99 11.77 18.65
CA ALA A 71 -3.79 10.46 19.25
C ALA A 71 -4.24 9.31 18.33
N ASP A 72 -3.35 8.33 18.13
CA ASP A 72 -3.54 7.13 17.28
C ASP A 72 -3.64 7.41 15.77
N ARG A 73 -2.73 8.25 15.23
CA ARG A 73 -2.54 8.36 13.78
C ARG A 73 -2.39 6.97 13.16
N VAL A 74 -3.38 6.60 12.37
CA VAL A 74 -3.32 5.52 11.40
C VAL A 74 -2.45 5.98 10.24
N HIS A 75 -1.15 6.01 10.46
CA HIS A 75 -0.08 5.97 9.45
C HIS A 75 1.26 5.89 10.18
N THR A 76 1.49 4.73 10.75
CA THR A 76 2.83 4.15 10.86
C THR A 76 2.66 2.70 10.44
N GLY A 77 3.60 2.16 9.64
CA GLY A 77 3.61 0.75 9.28
C GLY A 77 3.42 -0.09 10.54
N GLY A 78 2.28 -0.79 10.62
CA GLY A 78 1.85 -1.52 11.82
C GLY A 78 0.49 -1.14 12.44
N SER A 79 -0.24 -0.13 11.92
CA SER A 79 -1.65 0.11 12.33
C SER A 79 -2.66 -0.60 11.40
N SER A 80 -3.76 -1.13 11.96
CA SER A 80 -4.71 -2.07 11.31
C SER A 80 -5.63 -1.45 10.24
N SER A 81 -5.39 -0.21 9.83
CA SER A 81 -6.17 0.49 8.81
C SER A 81 -5.26 1.36 7.96
N ALA A 82 -5.69 1.68 6.75
CA ALA A 82 -5.02 2.66 5.91
C ALA A 82 -6.03 3.45 5.08
N VAL A 83 -5.66 4.71 4.80
CA VAL A 83 -6.50 5.64 4.06
C VAL A 83 -5.69 6.30 2.97
N HIS A 84 -6.16 6.21 1.74
CA HIS A 84 -5.49 6.78 0.58
C HIS A 84 -6.43 7.74 -0.16
N ALA A 85 -5.84 8.74 -0.81
CA ALA A 85 -6.56 9.61 -1.73
C ALA A 85 -7.10 8.78 -2.90
N TRP A 86 -8.28 9.12 -3.40
CA TRP A 86 -8.93 8.36 -4.46
C TRP A 86 -9.43 9.25 -5.59
N CYS A 87 -9.50 8.67 -6.79
CA CYS A 87 -10.23 9.25 -7.91
C CYS A 87 -10.88 8.14 -8.74
N GLU A 88 -11.91 8.49 -9.50
CA GLU A 88 -12.62 7.52 -10.33
C GLU A 88 -11.68 6.79 -11.31
N GLY A 89 -11.78 5.46 -11.32
CA GLY A 89 -10.95 4.58 -12.11
C GLY A 89 -9.54 4.34 -11.56
N LEU A 90 -9.26 4.72 -10.31
CA LEU A 90 -8.07 4.26 -9.58
C LEU A 90 -8.28 2.84 -9.07
N GLU A 91 -7.26 2.00 -9.20
CA GLU A 91 -7.28 0.66 -8.63
C GLU A 91 -7.40 0.71 -7.11
N LEU A 92 -8.20 -0.20 -6.56
CA LEU A 92 -8.31 -0.34 -5.11
C LEU A 92 -7.23 -1.30 -4.66
N GLU A 93 -6.43 -0.90 -3.67
CA GLU A 93 -5.43 -1.78 -3.06
C GLU A 93 -6.04 -3.14 -2.65
N ALA A 94 -7.26 -3.12 -2.12
CA ALA A 94 -8.01 -4.33 -1.77
C ALA A 94 -8.22 -5.31 -2.95
N ASN A 95 -8.41 -4.84 -4.18
CA ASN A 95 -8.49 -5.71 -5.35
C ASN A 95 -7.13 -6.34 -5.65
N THR A 96 -6.07 -5.55 -5.52
CA THR A 96 -4.70 -6.03 -5.70
C THR A 96 -4.31 -7.07 -4.66
N MET A 97 -4.64 -6.85 -3.38
CA MET A 97 -4.42 -7.82 -2.31
C MET A 97 -5.18 -9.13 -2.57
N ARG A 98 -6.46 -9.06 -2.99
CA ARG A 98 -7.23 -10.26 -3.35
C ARG A 98 -6.56 -11.03 -4.49
N PHE A 99 -6.13 -10.32 -5.53
CA PHE A 99 -5.40 -10.91 -6.65
C PHE A 99 -4.13 -11.63 -6.18
N VAL A 100 -3.33 -11.00 -5.30
CA VAL A 100 -2.10 -11.59 -4.75
C VAL A 100 -2.41 -12.83 -3.93
N GLY A 101 -3.42 -12.77 -3.05
CA GLY A 101 -3.84 -13.92 -2.26
C GLY A 101 -4.29 -15.12 -3.10
N GLU A 102 -4.94 -14.86 -4.23
CA GLU A 102 -5.38 -15.91 -5.17
C GLU A 102 -4.24 -16.45 -6.05
N LYS A 103 -3.39 -15.57 -6.59
CA LYS A 103 -2.39 -15.93 -7.61
C LYS A 103 -1.02 -16.29 -7.03
N ALA A 104 -0.69 -15.78 -5.86
CA ALA A 104 0.60 -15.96 -5.22
C ALA A 104 0.43 -16.19 -3.69
N PRO A 105 -0.26 -17.26 -3.26
CA PRO A 105 -0.61 -17.49 -1.85
C PRO A 105 0.59 -17.71 -0.91
N ARG A 106 1.81 -17.82 -1.45
CA ARG A 106 3.05 -17.88 -0.67
C ARG A 106 3.56 -16.49 -0.28
N VAL A 107 3.09 -15.45 -0.95
CA VAL A 107 3.44 -14.06 -0.64
C VAL A 107 2.63 -13.65 0.59
N PRO A 108 3.28 -13.34 1.72
CA PRO A 108 2.56 -12.99 2.93
C PRO A 108 1.96 -11.59 2.75
N ILE A 109 0.64 -11.49 2.91
CA ILE A 109 -0.10 -10.22 2.87
C ILE A 109 -1.01 -10.12 4.10
N PRO A 110 -1.35 -8.91 4.57
CA PRO A 110 -2.35 -8.74 5.62
C PRO A 110 -3.70 -9.34 5.22
N GLU A 111 -4.43 -9.86 6.20
CA GLU A 111 -5.80 -10.32 5.98
C GLU A 111 -6.73 -9.11 5.84
N LEU A 112 -7.38 -8.97 4.67
CA LEU A 112 -8.34 -7.90 4.41
C LEU A 112 -9.66 -8.16 5.14
N VAL A 113 -10.05 -7.23 6.02
CA VAL A 113 -11.31 -7.26 6.79
C VAL A 113 -12.43 -6.57 6.01
N HIS A 114 -12.23 -5.32 5.60
CA HIS A 114 -13.24 -4.55 4.89
C HIS A 114 -12.61 -3.44 4.04
N THR A 115 -13.33 -2.96 3.02
CA THR A 115 -12.91 -1.83 2.18
C THR A 115 -14.11 -1.08 1.64
N TRP A 116 -13.99 0.23 1.49
CA TRP A 116 -15.00 1.08 0.88
C TRP A 116 -14.37 2.33 0.24
N ILE A 117 -15.16 2.97 -0.63
CA ILE A 117 -14.85 4.28 -1.19
C ILE A 117 -15.72 5.30 -0.48
N ASP A 118 -15.10 6.34 0.07
CA ASP A 118 -15.77 7.52 0.56
C ASP A 118 -15.79 8.57 -0.55
N HIS A 119 -16.92 8.67 -1.24
CA HIS A 119 -17.08 9.61 -2.35
C HIS A 119 -17.14 11.08 -1.90
N ASP A 120 -17.55 11.34 -0.67
CA ASP A 120 -17.64 12.71 -0.14
C ASP A 120 -16.22 13.27 0.10
N LEU A 121 -15.30 12.42 0.58
CA LEU A 121 -13.90 12.79 0.81
C LEU A 121 -12.97 12.48 -0.36
N ASN A 122 -13.44 11.76 -1.38
CA ASN A 122 -12.62 11.15 -2.43
C ASN A 122 -11.47 10.31 -1.84
N ARG A 123 -11.81 9.35 -0.98
CA ARG A 123 -10.84 8.49 -0.30
C ARG A 123 -11.19 7.02 -0.42
N THR A 124 -10.17 6.18 -0.41
CA THR A 124 -10.32 4.74 -0.20
C THR A 124 -9.90 4.39 1.19
N PHE A 125 -10.71 3.57 1.84
CA PHE A 125 -10.42 2.98 3.11
C PHE A 125 -10.32 1.48 2.94
N HIS A 126 -9.37 0.89 3.67
CA HIS A 126 -9.39 -0.53 3.91
C HIS A 126 -8.89 -0.82 5.33
N ILE A 127 -9.43 -1.91 5.88
CA ILE A 127 -9.09 -2.42 7.20
C ILE A 127 -8.49 -3.80 6.98
N THR A 128 -7.35 -4.03 7.60
CA THR A 128 -6.64 -5.30 7.57
C THR A 128 -6.29 -5.72 8.98
N LYS A 129 -6.18 -7.02 9.22
CA LYS A 129 -5.57 -7.48 10.48
C LYS A 129 -4.11 -7.05 10.52
N ARG A 130 -3.66 -6.56 11.68
CA ARG A 130 -2.25 -6.22 11.90
C ARG A 130 -1.39 -7.46 11.64
N VAL A 131 -0.30 -7.26 10.91
CA VAL A 131 0.74 -8.27 10.76
C VAL A 131 1.69 -8.16 11.95
N ASP A 132 1.92 -9.28 12.63
CA ASP A 132 2.86 -9.33 13.76
C ASP A 132 4.30 -9.19 13.28
N GLY A 133 5.06 -8.36 14.00
CA GLY A 133 6.48 -8.09 13.75
C GLY A 133 6.78 -6.61 13.57
N GLN A 134 7.92 -6.34 12.94
CA GLN A 134 8.43 -4.99 12.70
C GLN A 134 8.88 -4.85 11.24
N THR A 135 8.97 -3.61 10.76
CA THR A 135 9.47 -3.35 9.40
C THR A 135 10.90 -3.87 9.25
N LEU A 136 11.26 -4.32 8.04
CA LEU A 136 12.63 -4.75 7.73
C LEU A 136 13.62 -3.64 7.99
N GLU A 137 13.25 -2.39 7.69
CA GLU A 137 14.01 -1.18 8.03
C GLU A 137 14.38 -1.15 9.53
N ARG A 138 13.41 -1.30 10.43
CA ARG A 138 13.65 -1.28 11.89
C ARG A 138 14.45 -2.48 12.39
N ALA A 139 14.20 -3.66 11.82
CA ALA A 139 14.93 -4.87 12.17
C ALA A 139 16.36 -4.86 11.64
N TRP A 140 16.64 -4.16 10.52
CA TRP A 140 17.88 -4.28 9.77
C TRP A 140 19.16 -4.20 10.60
N PRO A 141 19.33 -3.21 11.51
CA PRO A 141 20.55 -3.07 12.31
C PRO A 141 20.80 -4.26 13.25
N GLN A 142 19.75 -5.01 13.60
CA GLN A 142 19.78 -6.12 14.54
C GLN A 142 19.95 -7.47 13.83
N LEU A 143 19.71 -7.53 12.52
CA LEU A 143 19.84 -8.75 11.73
C LEU A 143 21.30 -9.11 11.47
N SER A 144 21.67 -10.35 11.78
CA SER A 144 22.96 -10.91 11.37
C SER A 144 23.06 -11.02 9.83
N PRO A 145 24.27 -10.99 9.24
CA PRO A 145 24.44 -11.12 7.79
C PRO A 145 23.76 -12.36 7.17
N PRO A 146 23.84 -13.57 7.77
CA PRO A 146 23.12 -14.73 7.25
C PRO A 146 21.60 -14.55 7.22
N ARG A 147 21.02 -13.83 8.19
CA ARG A 147 19.58 -13.54 8.23
C ARG A 147 19.15 -12.55 7.16
N ARG A 148 19.93 -11.49 6.94
CA ARG A 148 19.70 -10.53 5.85
C ARG A 148 19.67 -11.24 4.49
N VAL A 149 20.60 -12.17 4.25
CA VAL A 149 20.64 -13.00 3.04
C VAL A 149 19.43 -13.92 2.92
N GLN A 150 19.01 -14.56 4.02
CA GLN A 150 17.81 -15.41 4.02
C GLN A 150 16.55 -14.61 3.67
N ILE A 151 16.36 -13.43 4.29
CA ILE A 151 15.22 -12.54 3.99
C ILE A 151 15.25 -12.09 2.54
N ALA A 152 16.42 -11.72 2.00
CA ALA A 152 16.57 -11.35 0.60
C ALA A 152 16.17 -12.51 -0.34
N HIS A 153 16.56 -13.74 -0.03
CA HIS A 153 16.11 -14.92 -0.79
C HIS A 153 14.60 -15.13 -0.72
N ASP A 154 13.96 -14.90 0.43
CA ASP A 154 12.50 -14.98 0.57
C ASP A 154 11.80 -13.95 -0.31
N ILE A 155 12.26 -12.69 -0.26
CA ILE A 155 11.74 -11.59 -1.08
C ILE A 155 11.91 -11.90 -2.57
N ALA A 156 13.09 -12.36 -2.99
CA ALA A 156 13.33 -12.74 -4.38
C ALA A 156 12.36 -13.84 -4.85
N ARG A 157 12.08 -14.84 -4.00
CA ARG A 157 11.08 -15.88 -4.30
C ARG A 157 9.67 -15.31 -4.44
N PHE A 158 9.30 -14.31 -3.62
CA PHE A 158 8.02 -13.62 -3.75
C PHE A 158 7.94 -12.82 -5.06
N CYS A 159 8.97 -12.06 -5.41
CA CYS A 159 9.05 -11.34 -6.68
C CYS A 159 8.87 -12.27 -7.88
N VAL A 160 9.53 -13.44 -7.88
CA VAL A 160 9.35 -14.46 -8.92
C VAL A 160 7.91 -14.97 -8.95
N ALA A 161 7.31 -15.27 -7.79
CA ALA A 161 5.93 -15.74 -7.72
C ALA A 161 4.89 -14.71 -8.17
N LEU A 162 5.19 -13.41 -8.05
CA LEU A 162 4.36 -12.34 -8.58
C LEU A 162 4.54 -12.21 -10.09
N ALA A 163 5.79 -12.17 -10.56
CA ALA A 163 6.16 -11.87 -11.94
C ALA A 163 5.71 -12.92 -12.99
N VAL A 164 5.34 -14.14 -12.57
CA VAL A 164 4.71 -15.12 -13.47
C VAL A 164 3.32 -14.67 -13.96
N ASN A 165 2.67 -13.76 -13.23
CA ASN A 165 1.41 -13.16 -13.65
C ASN A 165 1.72 -12.01 -14.61
N THR A 166 1.09 -12.05 -15.78
CA THR A 166 1.48 -11.17 -16.89
C THR A 166 0.29 -10.56 -17.61
N SER A 167 0.53 -9.40 -18.21
CA SER A 167 -0.41 -8.73 -19.13
C SER A 167 0.32 -8.33 -20.41
N SER A 168 -0.46 -8.07 -21.47
CA SER A 168 0.03 -7.46 -22.71
C SER A 168 0.09 -5.92 -22.65
N ARG A 169 -0.31 -5.33 -21.51
CA ARG A 169 -0.42 -3.89 -21.30
C ARG A 169 0.16 -3.46 -19.96
N LEU A 170 0.58 -2.20 -19.89
CA LEU A 170 0.75 -1.49 -18.62
C LEU A 170 -0.65 -1.21 -18.06
N GLU A 171 -1.06 -1.94 -17.02
CA GLU A 171 -2.38 -1.81 -16.39
C GLU A 171 -2.39 -2.41 -14.98
N THR A 172 -3.43 -2.09 -14.22
CA THR A 172 -3.69 -2.69 -12.90
C THR A 172 -4.39 -4.04 -13.04
N VAL A 173 -4.59 -4.76 -11.93
CA VAL A 173 -5.23 -6.09 -11.95
C VAL A 173 -6.68 -6.07 -12.45
N THR A 174 -7.37 -4.94 -12.34
CA THR A 174 -8.72 -4.72 -12.88
C THR A 174 -8.74 -4.01 -14.24
N GLY A 175 -7.57 -3.77 -14.86
CA GLY A 175 -7.45 -3.18 -16.19
C GLY A 175 -7.57 -1.65 -16.20
N TYR A 176 -7.32 -0.97 -15.09
CA TYR A 176 -7.20 0.49 -15.03
C TYR A 176 -5.78 0.96 -15.36
N GLY A 177 -5.63 2.28 -15.50
CA GLY A 177 -4.33 2.92 -15.57
C GLY A 177 -3.60 2.86 -14.23
N VAL A 178 -2.28 2.75 -14.31
CA VAL A 178 -1.38 2.52 -13.18
C VAL A 178 -1.08 3.81 -12.42
N HIS A 179 -1.03 3.73 -11.09
CA HIS A 179 -0.51 4.81 -10.23
C HIS A 179 0.97 4.58 -9.93
N GLU A 180 1.85 5.26 -10.67
CA GLU A 180 3.30 5.25 -10.44
C GLU A 180 3.87 6.63 -10.81
N PRO A 181 3.95 7.56 -9.84
CA PRO A 181 4.37 8.93 -10.11
C PRO A 181 5.74 9.06 -10.77
N ARG A 182 6.69 8.15 -10.51
CA ARG A 182 8.04 8.21 -11.12
C ARG A 182 8.07 7.76 -12.58
N LEU A 183 7.06 7.02 -13.02
CA LEU A 183 6.89 6.62 -14.43
C LEU A 183 6.09 7.67 -15.22
N MET A 184 5.56 8.70 -14.55
CA MET A 184 4.71 9.71 -15.18
C MET A 184 5.46 10.98 -15.53
N GLU A 185 5.05 11.63 -16.63
CA GLU A 185 5.39 13.03 -16.89
C GLU A 185 5.04 13.93 -15.68
N GLY A 186 5.79 15.02 -15.49
CA GLY A 186 5.53 15.97 -14.42
C GLY A 186 4.07 16.44 -14.40
N ALA A 187 3.49 16.56 -13.20
CA ALA A 187 2.12 17.01 -13.08
C ALA A 187 1.96 18.44 -13.62
N PRO A 188 0.85 18.76 -14.32
CA PRO A 188 0.52 20.14 -14.66
C PRO A 188 0.50 21.02 -13.40
N GLN A 189 0.92 22.29 -13.51
CA GLN A 189 1.05 23.18 -12.34
C GLN A 189 -0.27 23.39 -11.56
N ALA A 190 -1.41 23.27 -12.25
CA ALA A 190 -2.76 23.36 -11.69
C ALA A 190 -3.29 22.04 -11.11
N HIS A 191 -2.57 20.93 -11.30
CA HIS A 191 -2.97 19.64 -10.76
C HIS A 191 -2.72 19.61 -9.25
N PRO A 192 -3.74 19.30 -8.42
CA PRO A 192 -3.52 19.17 -6.98
C PRO A 192 -2.51 18.06 -6.68
N THR A 193 -1.56 18.32 -5.79
CA THR A 193 -0.48 17.37 -5.46
C THR A 193 -0.98 16.12 -4.76
N TRP A 194 -2.08 16.25 -4.01
CA TRP A 194 -2.72 15.14 -3.31
C TRP A 194 -3.57 14.24 -4.22
N LYS A 195 -3.97 14.72 -5.40
CA LYS A 195 -4.87 13.97 -6.27
C LYS A 195 -4.06 12.91 -7.03
N PRO A 196 -4.43 11.62 -6.97
CA PRO A 196 -3.69 10.59 -7.68
C PRO A 196 -3.86 10.75 -9.20
N ARG A 197 -2.76 10.51 -9.93
CA ARG A 197 -2.73 10.43 -11.39
C ARG A 197 -2.56 9.00 -11.85
N ARG A 198 -2.96 8.72 -13.09
CA ARG A 198 -2.92 7.38 -13.67
C ARG A 198 -2.25 7.41 -15.04
N LEU A 199 -1.56 6.34 -15.38
CA LEU A 199 -0.92 6.12 -16.67
C LEU A 199 -1.51 4.87 -17.33
N GLY A 200 -2.09 5.03 -18.51
CA GLY A 200 -2.64 3.91 -19.29
C GLY A 200 -4.11 3.58 -18.97
N PRO A 201 -4.58 2.37 -19.36
CA PRO A 201 -3.79 1.25 -19.86
C PRO A 201 -3.00 1.53 -21.15
N LEU A 202 -1.78 0.99 -21.30
CA LEU A 202 -0.95 1.18 -22.51
C LEU A 202 -0.52 -0.15 -23.12
N SER A 203 -0.67 -0.32 -24.43
CA SER A 203 -0.01 -1.41 -25.17
C SER A 203 1.51 -1.22 -25.21
N GLN A 204 2.24 -2.22 -25.71
CA GLN A 204 3.67 -2.14 -25.97
C GLN A 204 4.05 -0.90 -26.82
N GLU A 205 3.33 -0.66 -27.92
CA GLU A 205 3.58 0.47 -28.83
C GLU A 205 3.26 1.81 -28.17
N ALA A 206 2.13 1.87 -27.45
CA ALA A 206 1.72 3.08 -26.74
C ALA A 206 2.69 3.43 -25.60
N MET A 207 3.20 2.42 -24.89
CA MET A 207 4.22 2.60 -23.86
C MET A 207 5.54 3.10 -24.46
N ARG A 208 5.97 2.54 -25.60
CA ARG A 208 7.16 3.02 -26.32
C ARG A 208 7.00 4.48 -26.73
N ALA A 209 5.88 4.83 -27.36
CA ALA A 209 5.58 6.21 -27.75
C ALA A 209 5.54 7.16 -26.54
N TYR A 210 4.99 6.71 -25.42
CA TYR A 210 4.95 7.46 -24.18
C TYR A 210 6.36 7.75 -23.63
N ILE A 211 7.21 6.73 -23.47
CA ILE A 211 8.58 6.90 -22.97
C ILE A 211 9.40 7.82 -23.88
N THR A 212 9.28 7.67 -25.21
CA THR A 212 9.93 8.57 -26.17
C THR A 212 9.47 10.02 -26.04
N LYS A 213 8.22 10.26 -25.63
CA LYS A 213 7.69 11.61 -25.40
C LYS A 213 8.26 12.23 -24.13
N ILE A 214 8.42 11.46 -23.05
CA ILE A 214 8.73 11.98 -21.71
C ILE A 214 10.22 11.96 -21.35
N SER A 215 11.05 11.31 -22.18
CA SER A 215 12.49 11.18 -21.96
C SER A 215 13.28 11.68 -23.16
N THR A 216 14.44 12.30 -22.90
CA THR A 216 15.43 12.63 -23.93
C THR A 216 16.34 11.45 -24.26
N GLU A 217 16.37 10.43 -23.42
CA GLU A 217 17.12 9.19 -23.65
C GLU A 217 16.36 8.26 -24.61
N PRO A 218 17.07 7.41 -25.38
CA PRO A 218 16.43 6.39 -26.19
C PRO A 218 15.47 5.53 -25.35
N ALA A 219 14.28 5.26 -25.89
CA ALA A 219 13.34 4.38 -25.22
C ALA A 219 13.99 2.99 -25.03
N PRO A 220 13.92 2.40 -23.82
CA PRO A 220 14.42 1.07 -23.59
C PRO A 220 13.62 0.06 -24.41
N ASP A 221 14.13 -1.16 -24.50
CA ASP A 221 13.37 -2.25 -25.08
C ASP A 221 12.14 -2.55 -24.24
N ILE A 222 10.97 -2.20 -24.78
CA ILE A 222 9.67 -2.55 -24.23
C ILE A 222 9.32 -3.92 -24.79
N GLU A 223 9.26 -4.93 -23.94
CA GLU A 223 8.83 -6.29 -24.28
C GLU A 223 7.32 -6.35 -24.52
N ALA A 224 6.87 -7.41 -25.19
CA ALA A 224 5.43 -7.63 -25.44
C ALA A 224 4.67 -7.99 -24.16
N GLN A 225 5.38 -8.47 -23.14
CA GLN A 225 4.81 -8.94 -21.88
C GLN A 225 5.22 -8.00 -20.74
N PHE A 226 4.23 -7.65 -19.92
CA PHE A 226 4.35 -6.87 -18.70
C PHE A 226 4.14 -7.82 -17.51
N HIS A 227 4.92 -7.63 -16.46
CA HIS A 227 4.97 -8.53 -15.30
C HIS A 227 4.36 -7.86 -14.08
N PHE A 228 3.57 -8.60 -13.32
CA PHE A 228 3.01 -8.09 -12.09
C PHE A 228 4.12 -7.81 -11.07
N TYR A 229 4.19 -6.58 -10.58
CA TYR A 229 5.23 -6.09 -9.69
C TYR A 229 4.65 -5.09 -8.68
N HIS A 230 5.14 -5.14 -7.44
CA HIS A 230 4.66 -4.33 -6.32
C HIS A 230 4.90 -2.82 -6.50
N ALA A 231 5.95 -2.44 -7.25
CA ALA A 231 6.40 -1.06 -7.46
C ALA A 231 6.86 -0.28 -6.22
N ASP A 232 6.48 -0.68 -5.01
CA ASP A 232 6.97 -0.07 -3.76
C ASP A 232 7.43 -1.10 -2.70
N LEU A 233 8.12 -2.14 -3.14
CA LEU A 233 8.61 -3.22 -2.26
C LEU A 233 9.90 -2.82 -1.54
N GLY A 234 9.86 -1.75 -0.75
CA GLY A 234 10.98 -1.27 0.05
C GLY A 234 11.01 -1.84 1.48
N PRO A 235 12.10 -1.62 2.24
CA PRO A 235 12.26 -2.14 3.61
C PRO A 235 11.19 -1.67 4.60
N THR A 236 10.52 -0.54 4.33
CA THR A 236 9.42 -0.01 5.14
C THR A 236 8.11 -0.79 4.93
N ASN A 237 7.97 -1.47 3.80
CA ASN A 237 6.75 -2.19 3.39
C ASN A 237 6.88 -3.71 3.55
N ILE A 238 8.02 -4.18 4.09
CA ILE A 238 8.28 -5.58 4.41
C ILE A 238 8.26 -5.72 5.92
N ILE A 239 7.39 -6.61 6.44
CA ILE A 239 7.30 -6.94 7.86
C ILE A 239 8.02 -8.26 8.10
N VAL A 240 8.91 -8.28 9.08
CA VAL A 240 9.61 -9.48 9.55
C VAL A 240 9.17 -9.82 10.98
N SER A 241 9.22 -11.10 11.32
CA SER A 241 8.98 -11.56 12.69
C SER A 241 9.93 -10.89 13.68
N GLU A 242 9.53 -10.81 14.95
CA GLU A 242 10.32 -10.14 16.01
C GLU A 242 11.73 -10.71 16.19
N ASP A 243 11.90 -12.01 15.90
CA ASP A 243 13.20 -12.68 15.91
C ASP A 243 14.03 -12.46 14.62
N GLY A 244 13.43 -11.84 13.60
CA GLY A 244 14.08 -11.55 12.32
C GLY A 244 14.24 -12.76 11.40
N ASP A 245 13.50 -13.85 11.65
CA ASP A 245 13.72 -15.13 10.95
C ASP A 245 12.84 -15.33 9.71
N ARG A 246 11.72 -14.61 9.59
CA ARG A 246 10.75 -14.80 8.51
C ARG A 246 10.08 -13.50 8.12
N VAL A 247 9.81 -13.33 6.82
CA VAL A 247 8.89 -12.31 6.33
C VAL A 247 7.45 -12.69 6.70
N THR A 248 6.79 -11.87 7.51
CA THR A 248 5.42 -12.11 8.02
C THR A 248 4.37 -11.33 7.26
N GLY A 249 4.74 -10.29 6.50
CA GLY A 249 3.81 -9.55 5.66
C GLY A 249 4.50 -8.60 4.70
N ILE A 250 3.81 -8.31 3.60
CA ILE A 250 4.11 -7.24 2.65
C ILE A 250 2.87 -6.37 2.57
N ILE A 251 3.05 -5.06 2.76
CA ILE A 251 1.98 -4.06 2.84
C ILE A 251 2.14 -3.02 1.73
N ASP A 252 1.14 -2.15 1.58
CA ASP A 252 1.17 -1.00 0.67
C ASP A 252 1.16 -1.39 -0.82
N TRP A 253 0.11 -2.11 -1.23
CA TRP A 253 -0.05 -2.67 -2.57
C TRP A 253 -0.67 -1.69 -3.59
N GLU A 254 -0.82 -0.40 -3.25
CA GLU A 254 -1.56 0.57 -4.07
C GLU A 254 -0.94 0.84 -5.45
N SER A 255 0.39 0.72 -5.53
CA SER A 255 1.16 0.94 -6.76
C SER A 255 1.39 -0.36 -7.54
N ALA A 256 0.91 -1.51 -7.06
CA ALA A 256 1.18 -2.79 -7.68
C ALA A 256 0.35 -2.99 -8.95
N ALA A 257 1.02 -3.36 -10.04
CA ALA A 257 0.43 -3.42 -11.39
C ALA A 257 1.30 -4.27 -12.33
N TYR A 258 0.90 -4.40 -13.60
CA TYR A 258 1.72 -5.01 -14.64
C TYR A 258 2.68 -3.97 -15.23
N TYR A 259 3.99 -4.19 -15.04
CA TYR A 259 5.05 -3.28 -15.47
C TYR A 259 5.98 -3.92 -16.51
N PRO A 260 6.59 -3.11 -17.40
CA PRO A 260 7.61 -3.61 -18.30
C PRO A 260 8.89 -3.93 -17.53
N ARG A 261 9.66 -4.92 -17.99
CA ARG A 261 10.87 -5.41 -17.31
C ARG A 261 11.88 -4.31 -16.99
N PHE A 262 12.05 -3.33 -17.88
CA PHE A 262 12.97 -2.21 -17.63
C PHE A 262 12.56 -1.43 -16.36
N TRP A 263 11.26 -1.25 -16.12
CA TRP A 263 10.76 -0.51 -14.96
C TRP A 263 10.97 -1.30 -13.68
N VAL A 264 10.70 -2.61 -13.71
CA VAL A 264 10.97 -3.52 -12.59
C VAL A 264 12.44 -3.43 -12.16
N ALA A 265 13.37 -3.33 -13.12
CA ALA A 265 14.80 -3.17 -12.83
C ALA A 265 15.21 -1.75 -12.40
N THR A 266 14.48 -0.72 -12.84
CA THR A 266 14.84 0.69 -12.61
C THR A 266 14.29 1.23 -11.29
N LYS A 267 13.09 0.80 -10.90
CA LYS A 267 12.36 1.36 -9.74
C LYS A 267 13.17 1.28 -8.43
N PRO A 268 13.76 0.13 -8.03
CA PRO A 268 14.54 0.06 -6.79
C PRO A 268 15.68 1.09 -6.75
N VAL A 269 16.45 1.19 -7.84
CA VAL A 269 17.63 2.05 -7.92
C VAL A 269 17.29 3.55 -7.83
N THR A 270 16.08 3.95 -8.20
CA THR A 270 15.66 5.36 -8.33
C THR A 270 14.77 5.85 -7.18
N ALA A 271 14.31 4.95 -6.32
CA ALA A 271 13.28 5.22 -5.34
C ALA A 271 13.84 5.22 -3.91
N GLY A 272 13.78 6.36 -3.23
CA GLY A 272 14.23 6.47 -1.83
C GLY A 272 13.49 5.55 -0.85
N ALA A 273 12.27 5.10 -1.18
CA ALA A 273 11.54 4.11 -0.39
C ALA A 273 12.25 2.76 -0.29
N PHE A 274 13.21 2.50 -1.19
CA PHE A 274 14.05 1.31 -1.17
C PHE A 274 15.34 1.57 -0.36
N TYR A 275 15.47 2.68 0.36
CA TYR A 275 16.66 2.96 1.15
C TYR A 275 16.45 2.54 2.60
N LEU A 276 17.50 1.99 3.20
CA LEU A 276 17.59 1.80 4.64
C LEU A 276 17.99 3.13 5.27
N GLU A 277 17.02 3.89 5.77
CA GLU A 277 17.30 5.17 6.44
C GLU A 277 18.20 4.99 7.68
N CYS A 278 18.15 3.82 8.31
CA CYS A 278 19.01 3.46 9.43
C CYS A 278 20.49 3.24 9.05
N GLU A 279 20.81 3.06 7.77
CA GLU A 279 22.18 2.79 7.28
C GLU A 279 22.65 3.96 6.40
N THR A 280 23.30 4.95 7.01
CA THR A 280 23.70 6.18 6.28
C THR A 280 24.90 6.01 5.38
N GLU A 281 25.77 5.01 5.63
CA GLU A 281 26.98 4.74 4.83
C GLU A 281 26.69 3.87 3.59
N ASP A 282 25.74 2.93 3.69
CA ASP A 282 25.27 2.13 2.55
C ASP A 282 23.75 1.92 2.62
N PRO A 283 22.95 2.95 2.29
CA PRO A 283 21.50 2.90 2.37
C PRO A 283 20.87 1.87 1.40
N LYS A 284 21.64 1.37 0.43
CA LYS A 284 21.18 0.40 -0.58
C LYS A 284 21.67 -1.02 -0.30
N LEU A 285 22.26 -1.27 0.87
CA LEU A 285 22.89 -2.55 1.20
C LEU A 285 21.98 -3.76 0.96
N TRP A 286 20.69 -3.63 1.23
CA TRP A 286 19.74 -4.74 1.04
C TRP A 286 19.42 -5.01 -0.44
N GLU A 287 19.40 -3.99 -1.32
CA GLU A 287 19.18 -4.18 -2.76
C GLU A 287 20.27 -5.05 -3.37
N GLN A 288 21.52 -4.90 -2.91
CA GLN A 288 22.66 -5.70 -3.35
C GLN A 288 22.47 -7.20 -3.05
N LEU A 289 21.62 -7.55 -2.08
CA LEU A 289 21.32 -8.95 -1.73
C LEU A 289 20.25 -9.58 -2.63
N LEU A 290 19.50 -8.78 -3.40
CA LEU A 290 18.40 -9.28 -4.22
C LEU A 290 18.84 -9.87 -5.57
N GLY A 291 20.06 -9.56 -6.03
CA GLY A 291 20.68 -10.15 -7.23
C GLY A 291 20.21 -9.58 -8.56
#